data_AF-A0A914WJF8-F1
#
_entry.id   AF-A0A914WJF8-F1
#
_cell.length_a   1.000
_cell.length_b   1.000
_cell.length_c   1.000
_cell.angle_alpha   90.00
_cell.angle_beta   90.00
_cell.angle_gamma   90.00
#
_symmetry.space_group_name_H-M   'P 1'
#
loop_
_entity.id
_entity.type
_entity.pdbx_description
1 polymer ?
#
loop_
_entity_poly.entity_id
_entity_poly.type
_entity_poly.pdbx_seq_one_letter_code
_entity_poly.pdbx_strand_id
1 'polypeptide(L)'
;MKTFFVVVVATLALAGQMASAGGLFCSYCDSLVGAGITYCEGAKTEDQVKQLLTKYCDEVVGSSSVGQMVCNLLVDEGVQYIWTVIQKGGTPSQEAQAVCQCIDLCSGNCSL
;
A
#
# COMPACT_ATOMS: atom_id res chain seq x y z
N MET A 1 -15.49 2.54 51.03
CA MET A 1 -14.14 2.53 50.43
C MET A 1 -14.10 1.40 49.41
N LYS A 2 -13.50 1.63 48.22
CA LYS A 2 -13.07 0.59 47.25
C LYS A 2 -14.03 0.19 46.11
N THR A 3 -14.70 1.14 45.47
CA THR A 3 -15.62 0.86 44.33
C THR A 3 -15.47 1.74 43.08
N PHE A 4 -14.34 2.43 42.84
CA PHE A 4 -14.31 3.45 41.77
C PHE A 4 -13.15 3.45 40.75
N PHE A 5 -12.15 2.56 40.79
CA PHE A 5 -10.96 2.76 39.95
C PHE A 5 -10.58 1.65 38.95
N VAL A 6 -11.24 0.49 38.95
CA VAL A 6 -10.76 -0.67 38.16
C VAL A 6 -11.52 -0.88 36.84
N VAL A 7 -12.71 -0.29 36.67
CA VAL A 7 -13.59 -0.60 35.51
C VAL A 7 -13.33 0.30 34.29
N VAL A 8 -12.57 1.39 34.43
CA VAL A 8 -12.34 2.36 33.32
C VAL A 8 -11.15 1.99 32.42
N VAL A 9 -10.36 0.96 32.76
CA VAL A 9 -9.11 0.63 32.04
C VAL A 9 -9.24 -0.59 31.12
N ALA A 10 -10.36 -1.31 31.13
CA ALA A 10 -10.45 -2.63 30.49
C ALA A 10 -11.20 -2.67 29.13
N THR A 11 -11.83 -1.58 28.67
CA THR A 11 -12.63 -1.59 27.43
C THR A 11 -12.10 -0.72 26.30
N LEU A 12 -10.93 -0.10 26.45
CA LEU A 12 -10.32 0.81 25.45
C LEU A 12 -9.08 0.25 24.73
N ALA A 13 -8.87 -1.07 24.75
CA ALA A 13 -7.67 -1.69 24.17
C ALA A 13 -7.96 -2.75 23.07
N LEU A 14 -9.13 -2.73 22.42
CA LEU A 14 -9.42 -3.59 21.26
C LEU A 14 -9.43 -2.86 19.91
N ALA A 15 -8.92 -1.62 19.83
CA ALA A 15 -8.66 -0.97 18.54
C ALA A 15 -7.24 -1.26 17.98
N GLY A 16 -6.43 -2.06 18.68
CA GLY A 16 -5.00 -2.23 18.37
C GLY A 16 -4.57 -3.61 17.86
N GLN A 17 -5.48 -4.58 17.69
CA GLN A 17 -5.12 -5.98 17.43
C GLN A 17 -5.56 -6.53 16.06
N MET A 18 -5.70 -5.65 15.06
CA MET A 18 -5.80 -6.05 13.65
C MET A 18 -4.52 -5.72 12.86
N ALA A 19 -3.45 -5.31 13.56
CA ALA A 19 -2.18 -4.87 12.98
C ALA A 19 -1.27 -6.01 12.48
N SER A 20 -1.55 -7.27 12.84
CA SER A 20 -0.65 -8.39 12.55
C SER A 20 -0.64 -8.83 11.09
N ALA A 21 -1.77 -8.66 10.39
CA ALA A 21 -1.88 -8.92 8.95
C ALA A 21 -1.65 -7.64 8.14
N GLY A 22 -2.30 -6.54 8.52
CA GLY A 22 -2.16 -5.24 7.85
C GLY A 22 -0.72 -4.72 7.82
N GLY A 23 0.08 -4.98 8.87
CA GLY A 23 1.51 -4.61 8.87
C GLY A 23 2.32 -5.34 7.80
N LEU A 24 2.06 -6.64 7.58
CA LEU A 24 2.75 -7.41 6.55
C LEU A 24 2.33 -6.98 5.13
N PHE A 25 1.03 -6.80 4.90
CA PHE A 25 0.52 -6.30 3.62
C PHE A 25 1.04 -4.89 3.31
N CYS A 26 1.11 -4.02 4.33
CA CYS A 26 1.63 -2.67 4.19
C CYS A 26 3.13 -2.65 3.85
N SER A 27 3.96 -3.45 4.54
CA SER A 27 5.39 -3.54 4.21
C SER A 27 5.64 -4.12 2.82
N TYR A 28 4.86 -5.13 2.42
CA TYR A 28 4.91 -5.66 1.05
C TYR A 28 4.47 -4.63 0.03
N CYS A 29 3.39 -3.90 0.31
CA CYS A 29 2.92 -2.83 -0.55
C CYS A 29 3.97 -1.75 -0.73
N ASP A 30 4.54 -1.22 0.34
CA ASP A 30 5.55 -0.16 0.28
C ASP A 30 6.74 -0.57 -0.62
N SER A 31 7.23 -1.80 -0.44
CA SER A 31 8.32 -2.34 -1.25
C SER A 31 7.92 -2.53 -2.72
N LEU A 32 6.76 -3.13 -2.97
CA LEU A 32 6.28 -3.43 -4.33
C LEU A 32 5.90 -2.17 -5.10
N VAL A 33 5.28 -1.21 -4.44
CA VAL A 33 4.89 0.07 -5.02
C VAL A 33 6.11 0.91 -5.29
N GLY A 34 7.07 1.01 -4.36
CA GLY A 34 8.30 1.75 -4.60
C GLY A 34 9.04 1.23 -5.83
N ALA A 35 9.19 -0.10 -5.92
CA ALA A 35 9.77 -0.74 -7.10
C ALA A 35 8.91 -0.56 -8.36
N GLY A 36 7.59 -0.64 -8.25
CA GLY A 36 6.64 -0.44 -9.34
C GLY A 36 6.64 0.98 -9.90
N ILE A 37 6.73 2.01 -9.03
CA ILE A 37 6.88 3.41 -9.44
C ILE A 37 8.19 3.57 -10.21
N THR A 38 9.30 3.04 -9.68
CA THR A 38 10.59 3.06 -10.39
C THR A 38 10.55 2.32 -11.72
N TYR A 39 9.87 1.17 -11.77
CA TYR A 39 9.70 0.42 -13.01
C TYR A 39 8.86 1.18 -14.04
N CYS A 40 7.98 2.07 -13.59
CA CYS A 40 7.17 2.94 -14.43
C CYS A 40 7.80 4.32 -14.68
N GLU A 41 8.99 4.62 -14.16
CA GLU A 41 9.69 5.87 -14.43
C GLU A 41 9.94 6.00 -15.95
N GLY A 42 9.34 7.02 -16.56
CA GLY A 42 9.39 7.24 -18.01
C GLY A 42 8.15 6.78 -18.78
N ALA A 43 7.15 6.19 -18.11
CA ALA A 43 5.82 6.00 -18.68
C ALA A 43 5.24 7.35 -19.11
N LYS A 44 4.68 7.43 -20.32
CA LYS A 44 4.12 8.67 -20.87
C LYS A 44 2.61 8.78 -20.74
N THR A 45 1.96 7.70 -20.32
CA THR A 45 0.50 7.57 -20.23
C THR A 45 0.16 6.62 -19.10
N GLU A 46 -1.01 6.80 -18.49
CA GLU A 46 -1.56 5.88 -17.49
C GLU A 46 -1.67 4.43 -18.00
N ASP A 47 -2.03 4.24 -19.27
CA ASP A 47 -2.13 2.90 -19.86
C ASP A 47 -0.75 2.18 -19.91
N GLN A 48 0.31 2.93 -20.20
CA GLN A 48 1.68 2.41 -20.09
C GLN A 48 2.05 2.04 -18.66
N VAL A 49 1.63 2.84 -17.66
CA VAL A 49 1.81 2.49 -16.25
C VAL A 49 1.12 1.17 -15.93
N LYS A 50 -0.12 0.97 -16.37
CA LYS A 50 -0.86 -0.29 -16.19
C LYS A 50 -0.12 -1.48 -16.80
N GLN A 51 0.35 -1.35 -18.04
CA GLN A 51 1.08 -2.41 -18.73
C GLN A 51 2.41 -2.74 -18.04
N LEU A 52 3.16 -1.72 -17.62
CA LEU A 52 4.43 -1.87 -16.93
C LEU A 52 4.25 -2.49 -15.53
N LEU A 53 3.26 -2.05 -14.77
CA LEU A 53 2.93 -2.66 -13.48
C LEU A 53 2.48 -4.10 -13.63
N THR A 54 1.64 -4.41 -14.63
CA THR A 54 1.19 -5.78 -14.89
C THR A 54 2.39 -6.69 -15.16
N LYS A 55 3.35 -6.23 -15.97
CA LYS A 55 4.60 -6.96 -16.22
C LYS A 55 5.45 -7.11 -14.97
N TYR A 56 5.64 -6.03 -14.22
CA TYR A 56 6.36 -6.06 -12.95
C TYR A 56 5.75 -7.11 -12.00
N CYS A 57 4.42 -7.15 -11.90
CA CYS A 57 3.71 -8.13 -11.09
C CYS A 57 3.92 -9.58 -11.54
N ASP A 58 3.94 -9.83 -12.84
CA ASP A 58 4.16 -11.17 -13.41
C ASP A 58 5.62 -11.63 -13.27
N GLU A 59 6.58 -10.73 -13.56
CA GLU A 59 8.00 -11.05 -13.65
C GLU A 59 8.74 -11.00 -12.31
N VAL A 60 8.37 -10.08 -11.41
CA VAL A 60 9.14 -9.78 -10.19
C VAL A 60 8.53 -10.37 -8.93
N VAL A 61 7.21 -10.30 -8.79
CA VAL A 61 6.54 -10.69 -7.54
C VAL A 61 6.40 -12.21 -7.41
N GLY A 62 6.49 -12.94 -8.52
CA GLY A 62 6.47 -14.40 -8.54
C GLY A 62 5.16 -15.00 -8.01
N SER A 63 5.21 -16.22 -7.49
CA SER A 63 4.01 -17.00 -7.07
C SER A 63 3.64 -16.87 -5.59
N SER A 64 4.21 -15.92 -4.86
CA SER A 64 3.86 -15.70 -3.46
C SER A 64 2.44 -15.16 -3.35
N SER A 65 1.53 -15.87 -2.67
CA SER A 65 0.10 -15.54 -2.60
C SER A 65 -0.17 -14.12 -2.09
N VAL A 66 0.64 -13.65 -1.13
CA VAL A 66 0.54 -12.30 -0.56
C VAL A 66 1.00 -11.24 -1.56
N GLY A 67 2.16 -11.47 -2.20
CA GLY A 67 2.70 -10.56 -3.21
C GLY A 67 1.76 -10.41 -4.39
N GLN A 68 1.23 -11.51 -4.94
CA GLN A 68 0.27 -11.46 -6.05
C GLN A 68 -1.01 -10.72 -5.68
N MET A 69 -1.54 -10.91 -4.46
CA MET A 69 -2.71 -10.17 -4.00
C MET A 69 -2.44 -8.65 -3.99
N VAL A 70 -1.32 -8.23 -3.40
CA VAL A 70 -0.93 -6.82 -3.37
C VAL A 70 -0.74 -6.28 -4.79
N CYS A 71 -0.10 -7.05 -5.66
CA CYS A 71 0.17 -6.62 -7.03
C CYS A 71 -1.09 -6.52 -7.89
N ASN A 72 -2.02 -7.46 -7.76
CA ASN A 72 -3.32 -7.40 -8.42
C ASN A 72 -4.10 -6.15 -7.97
N LEU A 73 -4.12 -5.88 -6.67
CA LEU A 73 -4.77 -4.69 -6.15
C LEU A 73 -4.10 -3.41 -6.64
N LEU A 74 -2.77 -3.42 -6.77
CA LEU A 74 -2.02 -2.28 -7.30
C LEU A 74 -2.30 -2.04 -8.80
N VAL A 75 -2.48 -3.09 -9.59
CA VAL A 75 -2.81 -2.98 -11.02
C VAL A 75 -4.27 -2.56 -11.23
N ASP A 76 -5.17 -2.99 -10.36
CA ASP A 76 -6.61 -2.70 -10.47
C ASP A 76 -6.92 -1.28 -9.95
N GLU A 77 -6.46 -0.95 -8.74
CA GLU A 77 -6.83 0.28 -8.03
C GLU A 77 -5.68 1.30 -7.98
N GLY A 78 -4.43 0.82 -8.04
CA GLY A 78 -3.21 1.60 -7.80
C GLY A 78 -2.69 2.42 -8.98
N VAL A 79 -3.03 2.04 -10.22
CA VAL A 79 -2.46 2.62 -11.45
C VAL A 79 -2.65 4.14 -11.51
N GLN A 80 -3.86 4.63 -11.21
CA GLN A 80 -4.19 6.05 -11.22
C GLN A 80 -3.34 6.85 -10.23
N TYR A 81 -3.04 6.27 -9.07
CA TYR A 81 -2.24 6.90 -8.03
C TYR A 81 -0.76 6.92 -8.44
N ILE A 82 -0.24 5.81 -8.96
CA ILE A 82 1.13 5.74 -9.48
C ILE A 82 1.33 6.69 -10.66
N TRP A 83 0.36 6.78 -11.56
CA TRP A 83 0.38 7.75 -12.65
C TRP A 83 0.44 9.19 -12.11
N THR A 84 -0.39 9.52 -11.12
CA THR A 84 -0.37 10.82 -10.44
C THR A 84 1.01 11.12 -9.82
N VAL A 85 1.63 10.14 -9.18
CA VAL A 85 2.99 10.24 -8.61
C VAL A 85 4.03 10.54 -9.69
N ILE A 86 3.99 9.80 -10.80
CA ILE A 86 4.91 9.98 -11.93
C ILE A 86 4.75 11.38 -12.53
N GLN A 87 3.52 11.87 -12.67
CA GLN A 87 3.25 13.22 -13.17
C GLN A 87 3.78 14.32 -12.23
N LYS A 88 3.75 14.07 -10.92
CA LYS A 88 4.26 15.00 -9.90
C LYS A 88 5.79 14.96 -9.76
N GLY A 89 6.44 13.91 -10.24
CA GLY A 89 7.89 13.75 -10.14
C GLY A 89 8.39 13.52 -8.70
N GLY A 90 7.55 12.89 -7.86
CA GLY A 90 7.91 12.53 -6.48
C GLY A 90 8.95 11.40 -6.41
N THR A 91 9.54 11.19 -5.23
CA THR A 91 10.45 10.07 -5.02
C THR A 91 9.66 8.78 -4.74
N PRO A 92 9.99 7.64 -5.39
CA PRO A 92 9.22 6.41 -5.32
C PRO A 92 9.01 5.91 -3.88
N SER A 93 10.01 6.08 -3.00
CA SER A 93 9.92 5.63 -1.61
C SER A 93 9.02 6.49 -0.71
N GLN A 94 8.84 7.79 -0.97
CA GLN A 94 7.90 8.60 -0.17
C GLN A 94 6.46 8.38 -0.61
N GLU A 95 6.26 8.23 -1.92
CA GLU A 95 4.94 8.14 -2.51
C GLU A 95 4.36 6.72 -2.44
N ALA A 96 5.20 5.70 -2.32
CA ALA A 96 4.77 4.31 -2.15
C ALA A 96 3.82 4.15 -0.96
N GLN A 97 4.18 4.73 0.18
CA GLN A 97 3.34 4.66 1.38
C GLN A 97 1.98 5.33 1.17
N ALA A 98 1.93 6.46 0.45
CA ALA A 98 0.68 7.15 0.15
C ALA A 98 -0.22 6.32 -0.78
N VAL A 99 0.35 5.73 -1.84
CA VAL A 99 -0.39 4.82 -2.74
C VAL A 99 -0.93 3.62 -1.95
N CYS A 100 -0.12 3.03 -1.07
CA CYS A 100 -0.54 1.91 -0.23
C CYS A 100 -1.66 2.25 0.76
N GLN A 101 -1.73 3.50 1.22
CA GLN A 101 -2.86 4.02 2.00
C GLN A 101 -4.11 4.24 1.13
N CYS A 102 -3.94 4.62 -0.14
CA CYS A 102 -5.04 4.80 -1.08
C CYS A 102 -5.71 3.50 -1.52
N ILE A 103 -4.95 2.40 -1.57
CA ILE A 103 -5.48 1.06 -1.87
C ILE A 103 -5.78 0.23 -0.62
N ASP A 104 -5.92 0.86 0.55
CA ASP A 104 -6.31 0.24 1.82
C ASP A 104 -5.37 -0.89 2.34
N LEU A 105 -4.14 -0.97 1.83
CA LEU A 105 -3.14 -1.95 2.30
C LEU A 105 -2.36 -1.46 3.51
N CYS A 106 -2.28 -0.14 3.69
CA CYS A 106 -1.67 0.51 4.85
C CYS A 106 -2.69 1.36 5.59
N SER A 107 -2.64 1.34 6.92
CA SER A 107 -3.44 2.27 7.72
C SER A 107 -2.97 3.72 7.51
N GLY A 108 -3.93 4.61 7.29
CA GLY A 108 -3.69 6.04 7.10
C GLY A 108 -4.77 6.68 6.26
N ASN A 109 -4.56 7.94 5.89
CA ASN A 109 -5.44 8.66 4.97
C ASN A 109 -4.71 8.86 3.66
N CYS A 110 -5.27 8.32 2.57
CA CYS A 110 -4.87 8.61 1.20
C CYS A 110 -4.77 10.13 0.99
N SER A 111 -3.54 10.63 0.84
CA SER A 111 -3.24 12.06 0.69
C SER A 111 -2.26 12.21 -0.48
N LEU A 112 -2.78 11.93 -1.68
CA LEU A 112 -2.01 11.85 -2.92
C LEU A 112 -2.31 13.00 -3.87
#